data_AF-A0A5C6XXN9-F1
#
_entry.id   AF-A0A5C6XXN9-F1
#
_cell.length_a   1.000
_cell.length_b   1.000
_cell.length_c   1.000
_cell.angle_alpha   90.00
_cell.angle_beta   90.00
_cell.angle_gamma   90.00
#
_symmetry.space_group_name_H-M   'P 1'
#
loop_
_entity.id
_entity.type
_entity.pdbx_description
1 polymer ?
#
loop_
_entity_poly.entity_id
_entity_poly.type
_entity_poly.pdbx_seq_one_letter_code
_entity_poly.pdbx_strand_id
1 'polypeptide(L)'
;MANKRIIKCPNCGVFNTNKDYCTNCNTLISHQKKREIKEAAGKQQRINEAILEKENPNLAERLKNHSNIFYKIVGWLLYSAITVVSAIGVGLAWFIAMIAAG
;
A
#
# COMPACT_ATOMS: atom_id res chain seq x y z
N MET A 1 7.15 29.52 32.07
CA MET A 1 6.20 29.27 33.20
C MET A 1 5.74 27.82 33.11
N ALA A 2 6.09 26.96 34.08
CA ALA A 2 5.69 25.55 34.07
C ALA A 2 4.20 25.46 34.46
N ASN A 3 3.34 25.19 33.48
CA ASN A 3 1.91 25.01 33.71
C ASN A 3 1.70 23.77 34.58
N LYS A 4 1.17 23.95 35.79
CA LYS A 4 0.94 22.88 36.77
C LYS A 4 -0.24 22.04 36.33
N ARG A 5 0.02 20.84 35.79
CA ARG A 5 -1.00 19.90 35.31
C ARG A 5 -1.37 18.94 36.44
N ILE A 6 -2.58 19.07 36.96
CA ILE A 6 -3.16 18.09 37.89
C ILE A 6 -4.04 17.16 37.06
N ILE A 7 -3.71 15.87 37.05
CA ILE A 7 -4.41 14.88 36.24
C ILE A 7 -4.92 13.77 37.16
N LYS A 8 -6.22 13.50 37.07
CA LYS A 8 -6.86 12.40 37.79
C LYS A 8 -6.58 11.09 37.07
N CYS A 9 -6.15 10.08 37.81
CA CYS A 9 -5.98 8.75 37.25
C CYS A 9 -7.36 8.13 36.94
N PRO A 10 -7.61 7.64 35.71
CA PRO A 10 -8.87 7.00 35.36
C PRO A 10 -9.06 5.64 36.06
N ASN A 11 -7.97 4.97 36.45
CA ASN A 11 -8.02 3.64 37.06
C ASN A 11 -8.23 3.70 38.60
N CYS A 12 -7.35 4.39 39.34
CA CYS A 12 -7.41 4.44 40.81
C CYS A 12 -7.98 5.74 41.40
N GLY A 13 -8.40 6.71 40.57
CA GLY A 13 -9.01 7.97 41.03
C GLY A 13 -8.07 8.97 41.71
N VAL A 14 -6.79 8.62 41.93
CA VAL A 14 -5.79 9.47 42.60
C VAL A 14 -5.37 10.65 41.71
N PHE A 15 -5.29 11.84 42.32
CA PHE A 15 -4.77 13.04 41.66
C PHE A 15 -3.24 13.02 41.61
N ASN A 16 -2.68 13.08 40.40
CA ASN A 16 -1.26 13.15 40.16
C ASN A 16 -0.90 14.54 39.61
N THR A 17 0.15 15.17 40.13
CA THR A 17 0.61 16.49 39.66
C THR A 17 1.85 16.31 38.80
N ASN A 18 1.80 16.76 37.54
CA ASN A 18 2.93 16.75 36.58
C ASN A 18 3.61 15.38 36.42
N LYS A 19 2.87 14.27 36.54
CA LYS A 19 3.39 12.92 36.30
C LYS A 19 2.75 12.28 35.08
N ASP A 20 3.58 11.57 34.32
CA ASP A 20 3.12 10.81 33.15
C ASP A 20 2.41 9.52 33.53
N TYR A 21 2.80 8.93 34.66
CA TYR A 21 2.29 7.68 35.20
C TYR A 21 1.69 7.92 36.58
N CYS A 22 0.69 7.11 36.93
CA CYS A 22 0.12 7.12 38.26
C CYS A 22 1.12 6.64 39.30
N THR A 23 1.22 7.32 40.44
CA THR A 23 2.04 6.83 41.57
C THR A 23 1.54 5.54 42.21
N ASN A 24 0.24 5.25 42.09
CA ASN A 24 -0.38 4.12 42.78
C ASN A 24 -0.51 2.90 41.85
N CYS A 25 -1.12 3.06 40.68
CA CYS A 25 -1.40 1.95 39.77
C CYS A 25 -0.48 1.90 38.54
N ASN A 26 0.54 2.77 38.48
CA ASN A 26 1.51 2.88 37.38
C ASN A 26 0.92 3.01 35.97
N THR A 27 -0.39 3.30 35.84
CA THR A 27 -1.03 3.47 34.54
C THR A 27 -0.59 4.78 33.90
N LEU A 28 -0.44 4.79 32.58
CA LEU A 28 -0.13 5.99 31.82
C LEU A 28 -1.33 6.97 31.87
N ILE A 29 -1.10 8.15 32.43
CA ILE A 29 -2.10 9.21 32.62
C ILE A 29 -1.92 10.32 31.58
N SER A 30 -0.67 10.68 31.25
CA SER A 30 -0.38 11.81 30.36
C SER A 30 -0.90 11.59 28.94
N HIS A 31 -1.74 12.52 28.48
CA HIS A 31 -2.32 12.49 27.15
C HIS A 31 -1.26 12.70 26.05
N GLN A 32 -0.24 13.52 26.31
CA GLN A 32 0.86 13.75 25.35
C GLN A 32 1.62 12.47 25.09
N LYS A 33 2.02 11.77 26.17
CA LYS A 33 2.74 10.51 26.06
C LYS A 33 1.91 9.38 25.45
N LYS A 34 0.59 9.36 25.71
CA LYS A 34 -0.34 8.45 25.00
C LYS A 34 -0.33 8.67 23.50
N ARG A 35 -0.27 9.91 23.04
CA ARG A 35 -0.21 10.23 21.61
C ARG A 35 1.13 9.82 21.01
N GLU A 36 2.24 10.13 21.68
CA GLU A 36 3.59 9.74 21.24
C GLU A 36 3.73 8.22 21.10
N ILE A 37 3.22 7.45 22.06
CA ILE A 37 3.25 5.97 22.02
C ILE A 37 2.40 5.45 20.86
N LYS A 38 1.23 6.03 20.61
CA LYS A 38 0.38 5.64 19.46
C LYS A 38 1.05 5.97 18.12
N GLU A 39 1.67 7.14 18.02
CA GLU A 39 2.39 7.56 16.81
C GLU A 39 3.62 6.68 16.57
N ALA A 40 4.36 6.32 17.62
CA ALA A 40 5.48 5.39 17.54
C ALA A 40 5.02 3.97 17.13
N ALA A 41 3.94 3.46 17.73
CA ALA A 41 3.37 2.16 17.38
C ALA A 41 2.88 2.13 15.92
N GLY A 42 2.21 3.20 15.46
CA GLY A 42 1.76 3.32 14.07
C GLY A 42 2.91 3.38 13.08
N LYS A 43 4.03 4.05 13.41
CA LYS A 43 5.24 4.04 12.59
C LYS A 43 5.86 2.64 12.53
N GLN A 44 5.94 1.94 13.66
CA GLN A 44 6.49 0.59 13.72
C GLN A 44 5.65 -0.40 12.91
N GLN A 45 4.32 -0.29 12.95
CA GLN A 45 3.42 -1.12 12.15
C GLN A 45 3.66 -0.93 10.65
N ARG A 46 3.76 0.32 10.18
CA ARG A 46 4.06 0.61 8.77
C ARG A 46 5.41 0.08 8.31
N ILE A 47 6.43 0.15 9.18
CA ILE A 47 7.75 -0.42 8.88
C ILE A 47 7.65 -1.94 8.77
N ASN A 48 6.97 -2.58 9.71
CA ASN A 48 6.80 -4.03 9.70
C ASN A 48 5.98 -4.50 8.49
N GLU A 49 4.92 -3.78 8.11
CA GLU A 49 4.14 -4.04 6.89
C GLU A 49 4.99 -3.94 5.64
N ALA A 50 5.82 -2.89 5.51
CA ALA A 50 6.73 -2.71 4.39
C ALA A 50 7.83 -3.80 4.33
N ILE A 51 8.29 -4.30 5.48
CA ILE A 51 9.22 -5.43 5.54
C ILE A 51 8.51 -6.72 5.09
N LEU A 52 7.29 -6.96 5.57
CA LEU A 52 6.49 -8.15 5.23
C LEU A 52 6.12 -8.18 3.74
N GLU A 53 5.80 -7.02 3.16
CA GLU A 53 5.52 -6.87 1.72
C GLU A 53 6.77 -7.11 0.87
N LYS A 54 7.95 -6.72 1.36
CA LYS A 54 9.23 -7.06 0.73
C LYS A 54 9.58 -8.55 0.84
N GLU A 55 9.27 -9.17 1.98
CA GLU A 55 9.65 -10.55 2.29
C GLU A 55 8.70 -11.57 1.63
N ASN A 56 7.43 -11.20 1.46
CA ASN A 56 6.44 -12.01 0.75
C ASN A 56 5.79 -11.20 -0.40
N PRO A 57 6.55 -10.93 -1.48
CA PRO A 57 6.02 -10.18 -2.60
C PRO A 57 4.83 -10.91 -3.21
N ASN A 58 3.80 -10.13 -3.56
CA ASN A 58 2.59 -10.63 -4.20
C ASN A 58 2.95 -11.47 -5.44
N LEU A 59 2.14 -12.48 -5.80
CA LEU A 59 2.42 -13.36 -6.94
C LEU A 59 2.71 -12.56 -8.22
N ALA A 60 2.02 -11.43 -8.42
CA ALA A 60 2.24 -10.51 -9.53
C ALA A 60 3.64 -9.87 -9.53
N GLU A 61 4.17 -9.46 -8.38
CA GLU A 61 5.52 -8.89 -8.26
C GLU A 61 6.61 -9.96 -8.35
N ARG A 62 6.37 -11.16 -7.81
CA ARG A 62 7.25 -12.33 -8.02
C ARG A 62 7.35 -12.70 -9.49
N LEU A 63 6.23 -12.69 -10.21
CA LEU A 63 6.19 -13.02 -11.63
C LEU A 63 6.77 -11.91 -12.51
N LYS A 64 6.66 -10.64 -12.09
CA LYS A 64 7.27 -9.49 -12.78
C LYS A 64 8.79 -9.43 -12.57
N ASN A 65 9.30 -9.90 -11.43
CA ASN A 65 10.74 -10.08 -11.19
C ASN A 65 11.34 -11.23 -12.00
N HIS A 66 10.52 -12.20 -12.43
CA HIS A 66 10.87 -13.06 -13.55
C HIS A 66 10.83 -12.21 -14.82
N SER A 67 11.93 -11.52 -15.09
CA SER A 67 12.25 -10.95 -16.39
C SER A 67 12.39 -12.05 -17.44
N ASN A 68 11.32 -12.81 -17.70
CA ASN A 68 11.26 -13.75 -18.80
C ASN A 68 11.07 -12.93 -20.07
N ILE A 69 12.19 -12.37 -20.54
CA ILE A 69 12.36 -11.73 -21.84
C ILE A 69 11.72 -12.58 -22.95
N PHE A 70 11.70 -13.91 -22.80
CA PHE A 70 10.95 -14.85 -23.64
C PHE A 70 9.47 -14.50 -23.79
N TYR A 71 8.72 -14.27 -22.70
CA TYR A 71 7.30 -13.92 -22.80
C TYR A 71 7.09 -12.54 -23.42
N LYS A 72 8.02 -11.61 -23.19
CA LYS A 72 7.99 -10.29 -23.83
C LYS A 72 8.21 -10.39 -25.34
N ILE A 73 9.15 -11.23 -25.78
CA ILE A 73 9.45 -11.48 -27.20
C ILE A 73 8.28 -12.20 -27.87
N VAL A 74 7.74 -13.25 -27.23
CA VAL A 74 6.59 -14.01 -27.76
C VAL A 74 5.35 -13.13 -27.85
N GLY A 75 5.08 -12.31 -26.83
CA GLY A 75 3.97 -11.35 -26.86
C GLY A 75 4.12 -10.31 -27.97
N TRP A 76 5.34 -9.81 -28.20
CA TRP A 76 5.60 -8.85 -29.29
C TRP A 76 5.46 -9.51 -30.68
N LEU A 77 5.93 -10.74 -30.85
CA LEU A 77 5.76 -11.54 -32.07
C LEU A 77 4.30 -11.83 -32.38
N LEU A 78 3.54 -12.29 -31.39
CA LEU A 78 2.11 -12.58 -31.53
C LEU A 78 1.33 -11.30 -31.84
N TYR A 79 1.60 -10.22 -31.13
CA TYR A 79 0.94 -8.92 -31.36
C TYR A 79 1.24 -8.39 -32.76
N SER A 80 2.51 -8.43 -33.19
CA SER A 80 2.89 -8.02 -34.55
C SER A 80 2.20 -8.87 -35.62
N ALA A 81 2.20 -10.19 -35.46
CA ALA A 81 1.54 -11.08 -36.41
C ALA A 81 0.03 -10.83 -36.50
N ILE A 82 -0.65 -10.68 -35.36
CA ILE A 82 -2.09 -10.39 -35.30
C ILE A 82 -2.39 -9.05 -35.95
N THR A 83 -1.65 -7.99 -35.62
CA THR A 83 -1.89 -6.66 -36.20
C THR A 83 -1.76 -6.64 -37.71
N VAL A 84 -0.77 -7.34 -38.28
CA VAL A 84 -0.58 -7.44 -39.73
C VAL A 84 -1.76 -8.17 -40.38
N VAL A 85 -2.15 -9.33 -39.85
CA VAL A 85 -3.29 -10.10 -40.40
C VAL A 85 -4.60 -9.33 -40.28
N SER A 86 -4.84 -8.68 -39.14
CA SER A 86 -6.02 -7.85 -38.93
C SER A 86 -6.05 -6.65 -39.87
N ALA A 87 -4.92 -5.96 -40.11
CA ALA A 87 -4.85 -4.84 -41.03
C ALA A 87 -5.21 -5.26 -42.47
N ILE A 88 -4.69 -6.40 -42.93
CA ILE A 88 -5.00 -6.95 -44.25
C ILE A 88 -6.49 -7.34 -44.32
N GLY A 89 -7.00 -8.03 -43.30
CA GLY A 89 -8.40 -8.45 -43.24
C GLY A 89 -9.37 -7.28 -43.28
N VAL A 90 -9.09 -6.21 -42.52
CA VAL A 90 -9.88 -4.98 -42.53
C VAL A 90 -9.80 -4.29 -43.89
N GLY A 91 -8.61 -4.21 -44.50
CA GLY A 91 -8.44 -3.61 -45.83
C GLY A 91 -9.23 -4.33 -46.92
N LEU A 92 -9.19 -5.67 -46.93
CA LEU A 92 -9.96 -6.48 -47.89
C LEU A 92 -11.47 -6.37 -47.63
N ALA A 93 -11.89 -6.42 -46.37
CA ALA A 93 -13.30 -6.26 -46.01
C ALA A 93 -13.85 -4.90 -46.46
N TRP A 94 -13.08 -3.83 -46.27
CA TRP A 94 -13.46 -2.49 -46.68
C TRP A 94 -13.54 -2.36 -48.21
N PHE A 95 -12.60 -2.97 -48.94
CA PHE A 95 -12.61 -2.99 -50.41
C PHE A 95 -13.84 -3.73 -50.98
N ILE A 96 -14.16 -4.91 -50.43
CA ILE A 96 -15.35 -5.68 -50.83
C ILE A 96 -16.62 -4.90 -50.49
N ALA A 97 -16.69 -4.26 -49.32
CA ALA A 97 -17.84 -3.45 -48.93
C ALA A 97 -18.10 -2.28 -49.88
N MET A 98 -17.05 -1.60 -50.36
CA MET A 98 -17.20 -0.54 -51.37
C MET A 98 -17.69 -1.06 -52.72
N ILE A 99 -17.22 -2.23 -53.14
CA ILE A 99 -17.68 -2.86 -54.40
C ILE A 99 -19.13 -3.30 -54.29
N ALA A 100 -19.56 -3.83 -53.14
CA ALA A 100 -20.93 -4.29 -52.94
C ALA A 100 -21.95 -3.16 -52.73
N ALA A 101 -21.49 -1.95 -52.41
CA ALA A 101 -22.33 -0.78 -52.19
C ALA A 101 -22.48 0.12 -53.44
N GLY A 102 -21.85 -0.25 -54.57
CA GLY A 102 -21.92 0.44 -55.85
C GLY A 102 -22.79 -0.26 -56.88
#